data_AF-A0A397TZ36-F1
#
_entry.id   AF-A0A397TZ36-F1
#
_cell.length_a   1.000
_cell.length_b   1.000
_cell.length_c   1.000
_cell.angle_alpha   90.00
_cell.angle_beta   90.00
_cell.angle_gamma   90.00
#
_symmetry.space_group_name_H-M   'P 1'
#
loop_
_entity.id
_entity.type
_entity.pdbx_description
1 polymer ?
#
loop_
_entity_poly.entity_id
_entity_poly.type
_entity_poly.pdbx_seq_one_letter_code
_entity_poly.pdbx_strand_id
1 'polypeptide(L)'
;MNHNYIIILFLAIFLIQVEKIHCGYSPVEGTHDICYPVGRNGQTIDGSEIQKVSFSPGIIYVTTNIIEKGPNGTDKYTEGIGHFNYINPYGNYVSVRILKQGEMVNNHICNKIDPNEVNPFKRSWEFDPALTPPTGAIVDVELSIYWECIYSHSNGGIGCKHGDVSTNVKNV
;
A
#
# COMPACT_ATOMS: atom_id res chain seq x y z
N MET A 1 -29.19 -30.57 17.71
CA MET A 1 -27.98 -29.73 17.66
C MET A 1 -28.28 -28.45 18.43
N ASN A 2 -27.52 -28.16 19.47
CA ASN A 2 -27.80 -27.07 20.40
C ASN A 2 -27.33 -25.74 19.76
N HIS A 3 -28.27 -24.81 19.53
CA HIS A 3 -28.08 -23.53 18.82
C HIS A 3 -26.88 -22.72 19.32
N ASN A 4 -26.46 -22.95 20.57
CA ASN A 4 -25.37 -22.24 21.21
C ASN A 4 -23.99 -22.57 20.61
N TYR A 5 -23.78 -23.75 20.01
CA TYR A 5 -22.47 -24.10 19.42
C TYR A 5 -22.23 -23.44 18.07
N ILE A 6 -23.29 -23.13 17.30
CA ILE A 6 -23.19 -22.50 15.98
C ILE A 6 -22.78 -21.03 16.11
N ILE A 7 -23.30 -20.34 17.12
CA ILE A 7 -22.99 -18.93 17.38
C ILE A 7 -21.52 -18.76 17.80
N ILE A 8 -21.00 -19.65 18.65
CA ILE A 8 -19.60 -19.61 19.12
C ILE A 8 -18.64 -19.88 17.95
N LEU A 9 -18.98 -20.82 17.06
CA LEU A 9 -18.15 -21.11 15.89
C LEU A 9 -18.14 -19.93 14.90
N PHE A 10 -19.27 -19.26 14.69
CA PHE A 10 -19.34 -18.04 13.88
C PHE A 10 -18.56 -16.89 14.49
N LEU A 11 -18.60 -16.69 15.81
CA LEU A 11 -17.82 -15.69 16.52
C LEU A 11 -16.31 -15.98 16.45
N ALA A 12 -15.91 -17.24 16.60
CA ALA A 12 -14.51 -17.65 16.45
C ALA A 12 -14.02 -17.43 15.01
N ILE A 13 -14.82 -17.76 14.00
CA ILE A 13 -14.49 -17.50 12.59
C ILE A 13 -14.45 -15.98 12.32
N PHE A 14 -15.37 -15.19 12.90
CA PHE A 14 -15.33 -13.73 12.78
C PHE A 14 -14.09 -13.14 13.46
N LEU A 15 -13.64 -13.70 14.59
CA LEU A 15 -12.39 -13.27 15.25
C LEU A 15 -11.14 -13.69 14.48
N ILE A 16 -11.18 -14.78 13.71
CA ILE A 16 -10.07 -15.22 12.84
C ILE A 16 -10.08 -14.45 11.50
N GLN A 17 -11.24 -14.03 11.00
CA GLN A 17 -11.40 -13.25 9.76
C GLN A 17 -11.24 -11.74 9.97
N VAL A 18 -11.38 -11.27 11.22
CA VAL A 18 -10.90 -9.94 11.62
C VAL A 18 -9.42 -10.10 11.95
N GLU A 19 -8.59 -10.28 10.91
CA GLU A 19 -7.24 -9.75 10.95
C GLU A 19 -7.36 -8.21 11.01
N LYS A 20 -7.80 -7.69 12.17
CA LYS A 20 -7.29 -6.41 12.64
C LYS A 20 -5.83 -6.69 12.89
N ILE A 21 -5.05 -6.35 11.88
CA ILE A 21 -3.60 -6.32 11.90
C ILE A 21 -3.22 -5.42 13.08
N HIS A 22 -2.96 -6.02 14.23
CA HIS A 22 -2.26 -5.37 15.32
C HIS A 22 -0.77 -5.58 15.03
N CYS A 23 0.00 -4.49 15.02
CA CYS A 23 1.42 -4.52 14.73
C CYS A 23 2.15 -5.60 15.51
N GLY A 24 3.06 -6.30 14.81
CA GLY A 24 4.08 -7.11 15.45
C GLY A 24 5.02 -6.20 16.23
N TYR A 25 5.07 -6.38 17.55
CA TYR A 25 6.21 -5.97 18.36
C TYR A 25 7.38 -6.88 17.98
N SER A 26 8.47 -6.32 17.43
CA SER A 26 9.71 -7.08 17.26
C SER A 26 10.49 -7.02 18.58
N PRO A 27 10.73 -8.15 19.27
CA PRO A 27 11.34 -8.18 20.60
C PRO A 27 12.87 -8.01 20.57
N VAL A 28 13.43 -7.46 19.49
CA VAL A 28 14.87 -7.31 19.30
C VAL A 28 15.23 -5.82 19.41
N GLU A 29 15.98 -5.46 20.44
CA GLU A 29 16.60 -4.14 20.55
C GLU A 29 17.32 -3.80 19.23
N GLY A 30 16.82 -2.80 18.50
CA GLY A 30 17.40 -2.34 17.23
C GLY A 30 16.64 -2.69 15.95
N THR A 31 15.48 -3.36 16.01
CA THR A 31 14.63 -3.58 14.83
C THR A 31 13.58 -2.49 14.66
N HIS A 32 13.47 -1.92 13.46
CA HIS A 32 12.46 -0.92 13.09
C HIS A 32 11.07 -1.30 13.59
N ASP A 33 10.40 -0.39 14.29
CA ASP A 33 8.97 -0.52 14.56
C ASP A 33 8.25 -0.79 13.24
N ILE A 34 7.40 -1.81 13.19
CA ILE A 34 6.60 -2.12 12.00
C ILE A 34 5.28 -1.36 12.13
N CYS A 35 5.08 -0.38 11.25
CA CYS A 35 3.83 0.37 11.11
C CYS A 35 3.42 0.39 9.63
N TYR A 36 2.15 0.65 9.44
CA TYR A 36 1.53 0.72 8.14
C TYR A 36 0.70 2.00 8.05
N PRO A 37 0.61 2.61 6.86
CA PRO A 37 -0.24 3.76 6.67
C PRO A 37 -1.72 3.36 6.77
N VAL A 38 -2.54 4.24 7.35
CA VAL A 38 -4.00 4.10 7.39
C VAL A 38 -4.64 5.41 6.95
N GLY A 39 -5.74 5.35 6.20
CA GLY A 39 -6.45 6.56 5.77
C GLY A 39 -7.10 7.27 6.95
N ARG A 40 -6.84 8.57 7.12
CA ARG A 40 -7.64 9.45 7.99
C ARG A 40 -8.82 9.98 7.18
N ASN A 41 -10.01 10.00 7.80
CA ASN A 41 -11.30 10.49 7.29
C ASN A 41 -11.22 11.32 5.98
N GLY A 42 -11.80 10.76 4.90
CA GLY A 42 -11.92 11.40 3.59
C GLY A 42 -10.79 10.99 2.63
N GLN A 43 -11.15 10.28 1.56
CA GLN A 43 -10.28 10.15 0.40
C GLN A 43 -10.01 11.55 -0.16
N THR A 44 -8.74 11.89 -0.36
CA THR A 44 -8.38 13.10 -1.10
C THR A 44 -8.34 12.73 -2.57
N ILE A 45 -9.36 13.16 -3.31
CA ILE A 45 -9.44 12.94 -4.76
C ILE A 45 -8.39 13.85 -5.42
N ASP A 46 -7.65 13.31 -6.40
CA ASP A 46 -6.67 14.03 -7.24
C ASP A 46 -5.42 14.59 -6.53
N GLY A 47 -5.14 14.15 -5.30
CA GLY A 47 -3.93 14.58 -4.57
C GLY A 47 -2.65 13.85 -4.97
N SER A 48 -2.77 12.72 -5.65
CA SER A 48 -1.67 11.81 -5.97
C SER A 48 -1.88 11.12 -7.33
N GLU A 49 -0.80 10.61 -7.93
CA GLU A 49 -0.86 9.86 -9.19
C GLU A 49 0.20 8.76 -9.29
N ILE A 50 -0.07 7.80 -10.17
CA ILE A 50 0.92 6.87 -10.70
C ILE A 50 1.54 7.52 -11.95
N GLN A 51 2.81 7.91 -11.89
CA GLN A 51 3.50 8.49 -13.05
C GLN A 51 3.98 7.44 -14.04
N LYS A 52 4.50 6.32 -13.53
CA LYS A 52 5.08 5.27 -14.36
C LYS A 52 5.01 3.93 -13.68
N VAL A 53 4.72 2.91 -14.47
CA VAL A 53 4.88 1.51 -14.08
C VAL A 53 5.63 0.77 -15.18
N SER A 54 6.50 -0.15 -14.80
CA SER A 54 7.09 -1.12 -15.73
C SER A 54 7.29 -2.47 -15.04
N PHE A 55 7.35 -3.52 -15.84
CA PHE A 55 7.53 -4.88 -15.35
C PHE A 55 8.87 -5.46 -15.82
N SER A 56 9.38 -6.39 -15.03
CA SER A 56 10.37 -7.39 -15.40
C SER A 56 9.91 -8.72 -14.79
N PRO A 57 10.47 -9.88 -15.20
CA PRO A 57 10.08 -11.15 -14.60
C PRO A 57 10.15 -11.12 -13.07
N GLY A 58 8.99 -11.18 -12.41
CA GLY A 58 8.84 -11.15 -10.95
C GLY A 58 9.10 -9.79 -10.27
N ILE A 59 9.23 -8.69 -11.02
CA ILE A 59 9.49 -7.36 -10.45
C ILE A 59 8.58 -6.32 -11.10
N ILE A 60 7.89 -5.54 -10.28
CA ILE A 60 7.14 -4.36 -10.70
C ILE A 60 7.86 -3.11 -10.20
N TYR A 61 8.10 -2.15 -11.09
CA TYR A 61 8.70 -0.85 -10.78
C TYR A 61 7.60 0.21 -10.85
N VAL A 62 7.45 1.01 -9.80
CA VAL A 62 6.46 2.09 -9.75
C VAL A 62 7.14 3.41 -9.44
N THR A 63 6.71 4.45 -10.15
CA THR A 63 6.96 5.85 -9.82
C THR A 63 5.63 6.51 -9.46
N THR A 64 5.53 7.05 -8.24
CA THR A 64 4.37 7.80 -7.78
C THR A 64 4.72 9.28 -7.61
N ASN A 65 3.71 10.13 -7.64
CA ASN A 65 3.87 11.56 -7.40
C ASN A 65 2.74 12.08 -6.53
N ILE A 66 3.06 12.96 -5.58
CA ILE A 66 2.05 13.76 -4.88
C ILE A 66 1.91 15.09 -5.62
N ILE A 67 0.71 15.33 -6.15
CA ILE A 67 0.36 16.53 -6.91
C ILE A 67 -0.10 17.63 -5.97
N GLU A 68 -0.78 17.25 -4.88
CA GLU A 68 -1.24 18.19 -3.86
C GLU A 68 -0.06 18.98 -3.27
N LYS A 69 -0.13 20.30 -3.35
CA LYS A 69 0.86 21.19 -2.72
C LYS A 69 0.46 21.53 -1.29
N GLY A 70 1.45 21.71 -0.43
CA GLY A 70 1.28 22.24 0.91
C GLY A 70 1.09 23.76 0.91
N PRO A 71 0.95 24.36 2.11
CA PRO A 71 0.94 25.81 2.28
C PRO A 71 2.15 26.45 1.59
N ASN A 72 1.94 27.56 0.89
CA ASN A 72 2.99 28.27 0.12
C ASN A 72 3.59 27.48 -1.05
N GLY A 73 2.92 26.44 -1.53
CA GLY A 73 3.37 25.66 -2.68
C GLY A 73 4.45 24.64 -2.35
N THR A 74 4.67 24.31 -1.07
CA THR A 74 5.66 23.31 -0.67
C THR A 74 5.31 21.94 -1.24
N ASP A 75 6.34 21.19 -1.63
CA ASP A 75 6.15 19.82 -2.06
C ASP A 75 5.64 18.94 -0.91
N LYS A 76 4.87 17.93 -1.29
CA LYS A 76 4.49 16.80 -0.45
C LYS A 76 5.06 15.55 -1.07
N TYR A 77 5.10 14.48 -0.30
CA TYR A 77 5.85 13.29 -0.64
C TYR A 77 5.03 12.04 -0.39
N THR A 78 5.32 10.99 -1.15
CA THR A 78 4.72 9.69 -0.88
C THR A 78 5.37 9.12 0.38
N GLU A 79 4.60 8.99 1.45
CA GLU A 79 5.07 8.50 2.75
C GLU A 79 4.69 7.03 2.96
N GLY A 80 3.62 6.57 2.31
CA GLY A 80 3.19 5.18 2.39
C GLY A 80 2.54 4.68 1.11
N ILE A 81 2.58 3.36 0.92
CA ILE A 81 1.87 2.64 -0.13
C ILE A 81 1.00 1.58 0.52
N GLY A 82 -0.24 1.46 0.08
CA GLY A 82 -1.18 0.41 0.47
C GLY A 82 -1.96 -0.11 -0.74
N HIS A 83 -2.89 -1.04 -0.50
CA HIS A 83 -3.68 -1.78 -1.51
C HIS A 83 -3.05 -1.77 -2.89
N PHE A 84 -1.97 -2.53 -3.06
CA PHE A 84 -1.23 -2.53 -4.32
C PHE A 84 -1.45 -3.85 -5.04
N ASN A 85 -2.14 -3.79 -6.17
CA ASN A 85 -2.41 -4.91 -7.04
C ASN A 85 -2.38 -4.51 -8.52
N TYR A 86 -2.35 -5.51 -9.39
CA TYR A 86 -2.72 -5.32 -10.79
C TYR A 86 -3.72 -6.37 -11.23
N ILE A 87 -4.58 -6.00 -12.18
CA ILE A 87 -5.60 -6.86 -12.76
C ILE A 87 -5.15 -7.21 -14.18
N ASN A 88 -4.93 -8.50 -14.41
CA ASN A 88 -4.69 -9.02 -15.75
C ASN A 88 -6.03 -9.38 -16.43
N PRO A 89 -6.45 -8.68 -17.49
CA PRO A 89 -7.73 -8.94 -18.15
C PRO A 89 -7.74 -10.25 -18.95
N TYR A 90 -6.58 -10.89 -19.19
CA TYR A 90 -6.52 -12.11 -19.98
C TYR A 90 -6.76 -13.38 -19.16
N GLY A 91 -7.61 -14.25 -19.71
CA GLY A 91 -7.76 -15.64 -19.27
C GLY A 91 -8.71 -15.85 -18.10
N ASN A 92 -8.59 -15.09 -17.00
CA ASN A 92 -9.40 -15.31 -15.78
C ASN A 92 -9.48 -14.11 -14.79
N TYR A 93 -9.25 -12.85 -15.19
CA TYR A 93 -9.23 -11.71 -14.25
C TYR A 93 -8.36 -11.99 -13.01
N VAL A 94 -7.08 -12.28 -13.23
CA VAL A 94 -6.18 -12.57 -12.12
C VAL A 94 -5.80 -11.23 -11.48
N SER A 95 -6.35 -10.97 -10.28
CA SER A 95 -5.85 -9.90 -9.40
C SER A 95 -4.59 -10.41 -8.72
N VAL A 96 -3.45 -9.81 -9.03
CA VAL A 96 -2.17 -10.12 -8.42
C VAL A 96 -1.89 -9.08 -7.36
N ARG A 97 -1.96 -9.51 -6.09
CA ARG A 97 -1.70 -8.65 -4.93
C ARG A 97 -0.20 -8.55 -4.69
N ILE A 98 0.36 -7.36 -4.91
CA ILE A 98 1.78 -7.05 -4.68
C ILE A 98 2.02 -6.82 -3.19
N LEU A 99 1.18 -5.99 -2.55
CA LEU A 99 1.25 -5.75 -1.11
C LEU A 99 0.07 -6.37 -0.37
N LYS A 100 0.37 -7.31 0.53
CA LYS A 100 -0.62 -7.87 1.45
C LYS A 100 -1.01 -6.87 2.53
N GLN A 101 -0.07 -6.08 2.99
CA GLN A 101 -0.27 -5.00 3.95
C GLN A 101 0.42 -3.75 3.40
N GLY A 102 -0.14 -2.57 3.69
CA GLY A 102 0.55 -1.32 3.38
C GLY A 102 1.87 -1.20 4.14
N GLU A 103 2.79 -0.44 3.58
CA GLU A 103 4.09 -0.15 4.19
C GLU A 103 4.38 1.34 4.12
N MET A 104 5.14 1.83 5.10
CA MET A 104 5.79 3.12 4.98
C MET A 104 6.89 3.03 3.93
N VAL A 105 7.04 4.06 3.11
CA VAL A 105 8.04 4.12 2.04
C VAL A 105 8.86 5.40 2.18
N ASN A 106 9.71 5.72 1.19
CA ASN A 106 10.54 6.95 1.20
C ASN A 106 11.38 7.11 2.48
N ASN A 107 11.82 6.00 3.06
CA ASN A 107 12.59 5.88 4.31
C ASN A 107 11.87 6.31 5.61
N HIS A 108 10.54 6.45 5.58
CA HIS A 108 9.77 6.71 6.80
C HIS A 108 9.70 5.48 7.69
N ILE A 109 9.81 5.72 8.99
CA ILE A 109 9.59 4.71 10.05
C ILE A 109 8.60 5.27 11.08
N CYS A 110 8.14 4.45 12.02
CA CYS A 110 6.94 4.73 12.81
C CYS A 110 6.95 6.00 13.64
N ASN A 111 8.13 6.48 13.99
CA ASN A 111 8.35 7.65 14.83
C ASN A 111 9.24 8.71 14.15
N LYS A 112 9.53 8.57 12.86
CA LYS A 112 10.46 9.45 12.16
C LYS A 112 10.09 9.64 10.70
N ILE A 113 9.93 10.92 10.35
CA ILE A 113 9.90 11.43 8.98
C ILE A 113 11.34 11.52 8.48
N ASP A 114 11.61 11.01 7.28
CA ASP A 114 12.93 11.17 6.67
C ASP A 114 13.10 12.59 6.11
N PRO A 115 14.19 13.31 6.40
CA PRO A 115 14.37 14.67 5.88
C PRO A 115 14.73 14.72 4.38
N ASN A 116 15.00 13.59 3.73
CA ASN A 116 15.43 13.50 2.33
C ASN A 116 14.36 12.85 1.44
N GLU A 117 13.09 13.06 1.76
CA GLU A 117 11.98 12.62 0.93
C GLU A 117 12.10 13.15 -0.50
N VAL A 118 11.82 12.27 -1.46
CA VAL A 118 11.78 12.64 -2.88
C VAL A 118 10.37 12.54 -3.44
N ASN A 119 10.05 13.46 -4.37
CA ASN A 119 8.85 13.43 -5.18
C ASN A 119 9.26 13.81 -6.62
N PRO A 120 9.11 12.94 -7.62
CA PRO A 120 8.44 11.63 -7.61
C PRO A 120 9.17 10.55 -6.79
N PHE A 121 8.40 9.74 -6.06
CA PHE A 121 8.90 8.56 -5.34
C PHE A 121 9.03 7.37 -6.29
N LYS A 122 10.08 6.56 -6.13
CA LYS A 122 10.40 5.41 -7.00
C LYS A 122 10.77 4.19 -6.17
N ARG A 123 10.15 3.05 -6.46
CA ARG A 123 10.52 1.77 -5.84
C ARG A 123 10.11 0.58 -6.73
N SER A 124 10.74 -0.56 -6.46
CA SER A 124 10.38 -1.85 -7.02
C SER A 124 9.88 -2.80 -5.95
N TRP A 125 8.96 -3.68 -6.34
CA TRP A 125 8.45 -4.77 -5.51
C TRP A 125 8.60 -6.09 -6.25
N GLU A 126 8.99 -7.10 -5.51
CA GLU A 126 9.06 -8.47 -6.00
C GLU A 126 7.68 -9.14 -5.88
N PHE A 127 7.37 -10.00 -6.85
CA PHE A 127 6.18 -10.85 -6.85
C PHE A 127 6.48 -12.15 -7.59
N ASP A 128 5.54 -13.10 -7.59
CA ASP A 128 5.72 -14.39 -8.29
C ASP A 128 6.02 -14.17 -9.79
N PRO A 129 7.20 -14.58 -10.28
CA PRO A 129 7.56 -14.42 -11.69
C PRO A 129 6.57 -15.08 -12.66
N ALA A 130 5.89 -16.15 -12.28
CA ALA A 130 4.90 -16.82 -13.12
C ALA A 130 3.63 -15.98 -13.36
N LEU A 131 3.40 -14.97 -12.51
CA LEU A 131 2.29 -14.04 -12.65
C LEU A 131 2.63 -12.83 -13.52
N THR A 132 3.89 -12.68 -13.96
CA THR A 132 4.34 -11.56 -14.79
C THR A 132 3.45 -11.45 -16.03
N PRO A 133 2.86 -10.27 -16.31
CA PRO A 133 2.06 -10.09 -17.51
C PRO A 133 2.85 -10.46 -18.77
N PRO A 134 2.27 -11.13 -19.77
CA PRO A 134 2.96 -11.36 -21.04
C PRO A 134 3.39 -10.05 -21.70
N THR A 135 4.50 -10.06 -22.44
CA THR A 135 4.91 -8.90 -23.24
C THR A 135 3.78 -8.49 -24.20
N GLY A 136 3.46 -7.20 -24.21
CA GLY A 136 2.37 -6.62 -24.99
C GLY A 136 1.02 -6.59 -24.28
N ALA A 137 0.84 -7.29 -23.16
CA ALA A 137 -0.39 -7.26 -22.39
C ALA A 137 -0.63 -5.88 -21.77
N ILE A 138 -1.90 -5.46 -21.72
CA ILE A 138 -2.34 -4.27 -21.00
C ILE A 138 -2.94 -4.75 -19.67
N VAL A 139 -2.46 -4.20 -18.57
CA VAL A 139 -2.95 -4.50 -17.21
C VAL A 139 -3.38 -3.21 -16.53
N ASP A 140 -4.38 -3.29 -15.65
CA ASP A 140 -4.74 -2.18 -14.77
C ASP A 140 -3.96 -2.31 -13.47
N VAL A 141 -3.23 -1.26 -13.09
CA VAL A 141 -2.44 -1.23 -11.86
C VAL A 141 -3.12 -0.28 -10.89
N GLU A 142 -3.46 -0.80 -9.70
CA GLU A 142 -4.18 -0.08 -8.66
C GLU A 142 -3.29 0.02 -7.42
N LEU A 143 -3.17 1.22 -6.86
CA LEU A 143 -2.44 1.43 -5.61
C LEU A 143 -3.02 2.57 -4.77
N SER A 144 -3.01 2.39 -3.45
CA SER A 144 -3.30 3.47 -2.50
C SER A 144 -2.00 4.20 -2.16
N ILE A 145 -1.95 5.51 -2.43
CA ILE A 145 -0.84 6.39 -2.08
C ILE A 145 -1.20 7.14 -0.80
N TYR A 146 -0.28 7.21 0.15
CA TYR A 146 -0.45 7.93 1.42
C TYR A 146 0.58 9.06 1.55
N TRP A 147 0.13 10.20 2.06
CA TRP A 147 0.95 11.40 2.29
C TRP A 147 0.39 12.22 3.45
N GLU A 148 1.15 13.20 3.93
CA GLU A 148 0.78 14.05 5.07
C GLU A 148 0.41 13.20 6.29
N CYS A 149 1.28 12.23 6.58
CA CYS A 149 1.09 11.29 7.66
C CYS A 149 1.36 11.97 9.01
N ILE A 150 0.56 11.63 10.00
CA ILE A 150 0.72 12.13 11.36
C ILE A 150 1.24 10.98 12.22
N TYR A 151 2.54 11.08 12.53
CA TYR A 151 3.30 10.15 13.35
C TYR A 151 2.99 10.43 14.83
N SER A 152 1.90 9.86 15.33
CA SER A 152 1.69 9.73 16.77
C SER A 152 2.40 8.46 17.26
N HIS A 153 3.04 8.53 18.42
CA HIS A 153 3.79 7.43 19.07
C HIS A 153 2.89 6.26 19.53
N SER A 154 1.87 5.90 18.76
CA SER A 154 0.87 4.90 19.10
C SER A 154 1.03 3.67 18.21
N ASN A 155 1.21 2.52 18.86
CA ASN A 155 1.29 1.19 18.26
C ASN A 155 0.16 0.93 17.26
N GLY A 156 0.46 0.72 15.98
CA GLY A 156 -0.58 0.32 15.01
C GLY A 156 -0.42 0.96 13.63
N GLY A 157 -1.30 1.91 13.34
CA GLY A 157 -1.39 2.58 12.05
C GLY A 157 -0.94 4.03 12.13
N ILE A 158 -0.19 4.48 11.12
CA ILE A 158 0.07 5.89 10.92
C ILE A 158 -1.05 6.45 10.08
N GLY A 159 -1.88 7.30 10.69
CA GLY A 159 -2.95 7.93 9.94
C GLY A 159 -2.40 8.99 8.95
N CYS A 160 -2.81 8.92 7.69
CA CYS A 160 -2.39 9.80 6.61
C CYS A 160 -3.57 10.26 5.75
N LYS A 161 -3.36 11.29 4.93
CA LYS A 161 -4.19 11.45 3.73
C LYS A 161 -3.92 10.29 2.77
N HIS A 162 -4.90 9.96 1.94
CA HIS A 162 -4.74 8.93 0.94
C HIS A 162 -5.58 9.17 -0.31
N GLY A 163 -5.11 8.59 -1.42
CA GLY A 163 -5.78 8.53 -2.70
C GLY A 163 -5.58 7.14 -3.31
N ASP A 164 -6.68 6.54 -3.76
CA ASP A 164 -6.65 5.28 -4.51
C ASP A 164 -6.57 5.65 -5.99
N VAL A 165 -5.49 5.24 -6.65
CA VAL A 165 -5.19 5.61 -8.02
C VAL A 165 -5.02 4.36 -8.87
N SER A 166 -5.41 4.45 -10.13
CA SER A 166 -5.21 3.38 -11.11
C SER A 166 -4.66 3.89 -12.43
N THR A 167 -3.97 3.01 -13.15
CA THR A 167 -3.45 3.32 -14.49
C THR A 167 -3.31 2.07 -15.34
N ASN A 168 -3.59 2.22 -16.64
CA ASN A 168 -3.43 1.15 -17.61
C ASN A 168 -1.99 1.12 -18.13
N VAL A 169 -1.34 -0.04 -18.01
CA VAL A 169 0.08 -0.21 -18.32
C VAL A 169 0.24 -1.31 -19.34
N LYS A 170 0.92 -1.01 -20.44
CA LYS A 170 1.36 -2.03 -21.38
C LYS A 170 2.69 -2.62 -20.91
N ASN A 171 2.76 -3.93 -20.71
CA ASN A 171 4.04 -4.60 -20.49
C ASN A 171 4.85 -4.57 -21.80
N VAL A 172 6.09 -4.11 -21.75
CA VAL A 172 6.97 -3.89 -22.91
C VAL A 172 8.20 -4.78 -22.87
#